data_AF-B2Z9Y6-F1
#
_entry.id   AF-B2Z9Y6-F1
#
_cell.length_a   1.000
_cell.length_b   1.000
_cell.length_c   1.000
_cell.angle_alpha   90.00
_cell.angle_beta   90.00
_cell.angle_gamma   90.00
#
_symmetry.space_group_name_H-M   'P 1'
#
loop_
_entity.id
_entity.type
_entity.pdbx_description
1 polymer ?
#
loop_
_entity_poly.entity_id
_entity_poly.type
_entity_poly.pdbx_seq_one_letter_code
_entity_poly.pdbx_strand_id
1 'polypeptide(L)'
;ATSKEFNENHPAPNHLVRCEHKLAKYVEDPYTSRQSVIIPQEQPQAGSEWVTNLFQFMCLGSCVGGPNRRPLQIVFTLEKDNQVLGRRCVEV
;
A
#
# COMPACT_ATOMS: atom_id res chain seq x y z
N ALA A 1 -12.29 -5.36 -13.11
CA ALA A 1 -11.72 -4.13 -12.56
C ALA A 1 -12.54 -3.77 -11.33
N THR A 2 -11.90 -3.62 -10.17
CA THR A 2 -12.43 -3.14 -8.87
C THR A 2 -13.94 -2.92 -8.82
N SER A 3 -14.68 -3.71 -8.03
CA SER A 3 -16.10 -3.49 -7.76
C SER A 3 -16.30 -2.02 -7.34
N LYS A 4 -16.96 -1.24 -8.20
CA LYS A 4 -17.12 0.22 -8.07
C LYS A 4 -17.62 0.63 -6.68
N GLU A 5 -18.48 -0.19 -6.09
CA GLU A 5 -19.17 0.06 -4.82
C GLU A 5 -18.22 0.27 -3.62
N PHE A 6 -17.06 -0.39 -3.56
CA PHE A 6 -16.08 -0.21 -2.47
C PHE A 6 -15.09 0.94 -2.70
N ASN A 7 -15.15 1.59 -3.87
CA ASN A 7 -14.17 2.57 -4.29
C ASN A 7 -14.70 4.00 -4.36
N GLU A 8 -16.00 4.20 -4.59
CA GLU A 8 -16.57 5.51 -4.94
C GLU A 8 -16.38 6.60 -3.87
N ASN A 9 -16.12 6.25 -2.61
CA ASN A 9 -15.93 7.21 -1.51
C ASN A 9 -14.53 7.19 -0.88
N HIS A 10 -13.59 6.43 -1.45
CA HIS A 10 -12.23 6.35 -0.91
C HIS A 10 -11.32 7.41 -1.58
N PRO A 11 -10.43 8.09 -0.84
CA PRO A 11 -9.51 9.10 -1.42
C PRO A 11 -8.55 8.54 -2.49
N ALA A 12 -8.42 7.21 -2.56
CA ALA A 12 -7.57 6.51 -3.51
C ALA A 12 -8.34 5.36 -4.18
N PRO A 13 -9.28 5.65 -5.10
CA PRO A 13 -10.12 4.65 -5.74
C PRO A 13 -9.32 3.73 -6.66
N ASN A 14 -8.26 4.25 -7.28
CA ASN A 14 -7.44 3.53 -8.25
C ASN A 14 -6.27 2.76 -7.65
N HIS A 15 -6.02 2.91 -6.33
CA HIS A 15 -4.91 2.23 -5.67
C HIS A 15 -5.19 0.74 -5.50
N LEU A 16 -4.24 -0.10 -5.92
CA LEU A 16 -4.32 -1.54 -5.71
C LEU A 16 -4.20 -1.93 -4.24
N VAL A 17 -3.38 -1.20 -3.47
CA VAL A 17 -3.15 -1.46 -2.04
C VAL A 17 -3.65 -0.28 -1.21
N ARG A 18 -4.34 -0.58 -0.12
CA ARG A 18 -4.80 0.40 0.88
C ARG A 18 -4.31 0.03 2.27
N CYS A 19 -4.28 1.01 3.17
CA CYS A 19 -3.98 0.81 4.57
C CYS A 19 -5.08 1.39 5.44
N GLU A 20 -5.45 0.69 6.51
CA GLU A 20 -6.47 1.15 7.48
C GLU A 20 -5.98 2.27 8.40
N HIS A 21 -4.68 2.58 8.37
CA HIS A 21 -4.10 3.63 9.19
C HIS A 21 -4.72 5.00 8.88
N LYS A 22 -5.20 5.70 9.91
CA LYS A 22 -5.96 6.98 9.75
C LYS A 22 -5.17 8.08 9.03
N LEU A 23 -3.85 8.06 9.17
CA LEU A 23 -2.94 9.03 8.54
C LEU A 23 -2.31 8.49 7.25
N ALA A 24 -2.85 7.41 6.66
CA ALA A 24 -2.38 6.89 5.40
C ALA A 24 -2.54 7.94 4.29
N LYS A 25 -1.44 8.20 3.59
CA LYS A 25 -1.38 9.08 2.42
C LYS A 25 -1.18 8.23 1.18
N TYR A 26 -1.96 8.51 0.16
CA TYR A 26 -1.92 7.82 -1.12
C TYR A 26 -1.22 8.71 -2.12
N VAL A 27 -0.15 8.22 -2.72
CA VAL A 27 0.69 8.97 -3.66
C VAL A 27 0.82 8.19 -4.95
N GLU A 28 0.75 8.90 -6.06
CA GLU A 28 1.10 8.37 -7.38
C GLU A 28 2.28 9.17 -7.92
N ASP A 29 3.35 8.48 -8.28
CA ASP A 29 4.52 9.10 -8.88
C ASP A 29 4.19 9.54 -10.32
N PRO A 30 4.31 10.84 -10.66
CA PRO A 30 3.87 11.35 -11.96
C PRO A 30 4.73 10.89 -13.15
N TYR A 31 5.94 10.38 -12.91
CA TYR A 31 6.86 9.95 -13.95
C TYR A 31 6.78 8.44 -14.21
N THR A 32 6.55 7.65 -13.17
CA THR A 32 6.51 6.18 -13.23
C THR A 32 5.11 5.61 -13.11
N SER A 33 4.12 6.43 -12.76
CA SER A 33 2.75 6.03 -12.43
C SER A 33 2.67 4.99 -11.31
N ARG A 34 3.72 4.89 -10.48
CA ARG A 34 3.76 3.96 -9.34
C ARG A 34 2.92 4.52 -8.21
N GLN A 35 2.01 3.69 -7.74
CA GLN A 35 1.17 3.99 -6.58
C GLN A 35 1.88 3.52 -5.30
N SER A 36 1.88 4.39 -4.29
CA SER A 36 2.42 4.10 -2.96
C SER A 36 1.45 4.53 -1.86
N VAL A 37 1.57 3.89 -0.71
CA VAL A 37 0.84 4.24 0.51
C VAL A 37 1.86 4.57 1.58
N ILE A 38 1.84 5.82 2.06
CA ILE A 38 2.77 6.32 3.06
C ILE A 38 2.03 6.40 4.39
N ILE A 39 2.59 5.78 5.42
CA ILE A 39 2.09 5.83 6.79
C ILE A 39 3.19 6.34 7.72
N PRO A 40 2.87 7.07 8.79
CA PRO A 40 3.87 7.45 9.78
C PRO A 40 4.41 6.21 10.49
N GLN A 41 5.70 6.24 10.83
CA GLN A 41 6.29 5.22 11.67
C GLN A 41 5.88 5.45 13.13
N GLU A 42 5.20 4.47 13.71
CA GLU A 42 4.77 4.50 15.11
C GLU A 42 5.75 3.75 16.02
N GLN A 43 5.70 4.03 17.31
CA GLN A 43 6.39 3.22 18.31
C GLN A 43 5.52 2.00 18.67
N PRO A 44 6.10 0.82 18.87
CA PRO A 44 5.39 -0.34 19.39
C PRO A 44 4.66 -0.01 20.70
N GLN A 45 3.49 -0.61 20.90
CA GLN A 45 2.76 -0.51 22.16
C GLN A 45 3.57 -1.15 23.29
N ALA A 46 3.35 -0.71 24.53
CA ALA A 46 4.04 -1.27 25.69
C ALA A 46 3.87 -2.81 25.76
N GLY A 47 4.97 -3.54 25.80
CA GLY A 47 4.98 -5.00 25.77
C GLY A 47 5.00 -5.64 24.37
N SER A 48 5.09 -4.83 23.30
CA SER A 48 5.30 -5.30 21.93
C SER A 48 6.68 -4.84 21.41
N GLU A 49 7.29 -5.66 20.55
CA GLU A 49 8.52 -5.31 19.84
C GLU A 49 8.25 -4.78 18.41
N TRP A 50 7.00 -4.83 17.95
CA TRP A 50 6.61 -4.44 16.59
C TRP A 50 5.29 -3.65 16.55
N VAL A 51 5.07 -2.98 15.41
CA VAL A 51 3.82 -2.32 15.03
C VAL A 51 3.17 -3.13 13.92
N THR A 52 1.87 -3.38 14.05
CA THR A 52 1.08 -4.08 13.03
C THR A 52 0.25 -3.08 12.24
N ASN A 53 0.43 -3.07 10.92
CA ASN A 53 -0.36 -2.27 10.00
C ASN A 53 -1.19 -3.18 9.10
N LEU A 54 -2.48 -2.88 8.95
CA LEU A 54 -3.39 -3.67 8.13
C LEU A 54 -3.45 -3.10 6.72
N PHE A 55 -3.07 -3.94 5.75
CA PHE A 55 -3.09 -3.61 4.33
C PHE A 55 -4.15 -4.45 3.60
N GLN A 56 -4.83 -3.83 2.64
CA GLN A 56 -5.90 -4.44 1.87
C GLN A 56 -5.60 -4.36 0.37
N PHE A 57 -5.84 -5.45 -0.36
CA PHE A 57 -5.70 -5.52 -1.82
C PHE A 57 -7.06 -5.36 -2.50
N MET A 58 -7.20 -4.32 -3.33
CA MET A 58 -8.47 -3.92 -3.92
C MET A 58 -8.79 -4.62 -5.25
N CYS A 59 -7.87 -5.45 -5.79
CA CYS A 59 -8.17 -6.35 -6.89
C CYS A 59 -7.59 -7.73 -6.63
N LEU A 60 -8.25 -8.73 -7.20
CA LEU A 60 -7.74 -10.09 -7.27
C LEU A 60 -6.63 -10.17 -8.32
N GLY A 61 -5.66 -11.06 -8.10
CA GLY A 61 -4.61 -11.34 -9.08
C GLY A 61 -5.17 -11.75 -10.46
N SER A 62 -6.35 -12.37 -10.49
CA SER A 62 -7.03 -12.80 -11.72
C SER A 62 -7.75 -11.70 -12.50
N CYS A 63 -7.88 -10.47 -11.97
CA CYS A 63 -8.59 -9.37 -12.62
C CYS A 63 -8.02 -9.09 -14.03
N VAL A 64 -8.81 -9.30 -15.08
CA VAL A 64 -8.49 -8.86 -16.45
C VAL A 64 -8.47 -7.34 -16.50
N GLY A 65 -7.44 -6.76 -17.13
CA GLY A 65 -7.19 -5.32 -17.13
C GLY A 65 -6.56 -4.77 -15.84
N GLY A 66 -6.32 -5.61 -14.83
CA GLY A 66 -5.59 -5.28 -13.61
C GLY A 66 -4.26 -6.05 -13.54
N PRO A 67 -3.98 -6.82 -12.47
CA PRO A 67 -2.79 -7.66 -12.39
C PRO A 67 -2.71 -8.74 -13.49
N ASN A 68 -3.87 -9.27 -13.92
CA ASN A 68 -3.98 -10.23 -15.02
C ASN A 68 -3.07 -11.46 -14.88
N ARG A 69 -3.13 -12.11 -13.71
CA ARG A 69 -2.35 -13.30 -13.30
C ARG A 69 -0.84 -13.10 -13.29
N ARG A 70 -0.35 -11.86 -13.40
CA ARG A 70 1.07 -11.56 -13.19
C ARG A 70 1.38 -11.56 -11.69
N PRO A 71 2.47 -12.22 -11.26
CA PRO A 71 2.95 -12.13 -9.88
C PRO A 71 3.16 -10.68 -9.46
N LEU A 72 2.86 -10.38 -8.21
CA LEU A 72 3.02 -9.05 -7.62
C LEU A 72 4.00 -9.10 -6.46
N GLN A 73 4.72 -8.01 -6.27
CA GLN A 73 5.59 -7.80 -5.13
C GLN A 73 5.24 -6.47 -4.47
N ILE A 74 5.13 -6.49 -3.15
CA ILE A 74 5.05 -5.30 -2.33
C ILE A 74 6.43 -4.97 -1.79
N VAL A 75 6.82 -3.71 -1.94
CA VAL A 75 8.08 -3.18 -1.43
C VAL A 75 7.75 -2.25 -0.27
N PHE A 76 8.16 -2.64 0.92
CA PHE A 76 8.12 -1.81 2.11
C PHE A 76 9.43 -1.04 2.24
N THR A 77 9.33 0.28 2.38
CA THR A 77 10.47 1.16 2.66
C THR A 77 10.26 1.86 3.99
N LEU A 78 11.30 1.88 4.81
CA LEU A 78 11.40 2.78 5.96
C LEU A 78 12.16 4.02 5.50
N GLU A 79 11.54 5.19 5.59
CA GLU A 79 12.07 6.42 5.02
C GLU A 79 12.16 7.53 6.07
N LYS A 80 13.17 8.39 5.95
CA LYS A 80 13.34 9.61 6.72
C LYS A 80 13.99 10.67 5.84
N ASP A 81 13.40 11.87 5.76
CA ASP A 81 13.95 12.99 5.00
C ASP A 81 14.28 12.63 3.54
N ASN A 82 13.37 11.91 2.86
CA ASN A 82 13.52 11.35 1.51
C ASN A 82 14.67 10.35 1.34
N GLN A 83 15.25 9.84 2.43
CA GLN A 83 16.23 8.78 2.41
C GLN A 83 15.61 7.45 2.85
N VAL A 84 15.90 6.39 2.09
CA VAL A 84 15.51 5.02 2.45
C VAL A 84 16.50 4.47 3.48
N LEU A 85 16.02 4.22 4.69
CA LEU A 85 16.77 3.64 5.80
C LEU A 85 16.69 2.11 5.82
N GLY A 86 15.59 1.55 5.31
CA GLY A 86 15.38 0.11 5.24
C GLY A 86 14.43 -0.26 4.10
N ARG A 87 14.60 -1.46 3.55
CA ARG A 87 13.76 -1.97 2.47
C ARG A 87 13.52 -3.47 2.64
N ARG A 88 12.27 -3.89 2.45
CA ARG A 88 11.89 -5.30 2.40
C ARG A 88 10.88 -5.54 1.27
N CYS A 89 11.11 -6.58 0.47
CA CYS A 89 10.18 -7.02 -0.56
C CYS A 89 9.44 -8.27 -0.09
N VAL A 90 8.15 -8.37 -0.42
CA VAL A 90 7.27 -9.50 -0.09
C VAL A 90 6.43 -9.84 -1.32
N GLU A 91 6.36 -11.12 -1.68
CA GLU A 91 5.49 -11.63 -2.74
C GLU A 91 4.07 -11.81 -2.23
N VAL A 92 3.07 -11.53 -3.08
CA VAL A 92 1.64 -11.54 -2.74
C VAL A 92 0.77 -12.21 -3.80
#